data_AF-A0A9D6F4H5-F1
#
_entry.id   AF-A0A9D6F4H5-F1
#
_cell.length_a   1.000
_cell.length_b   1.000
_cell.length_c   1.000
_cell.angle_alpha   90.00
_cell.angle_beta   90.00
_cell.angle_gamma   90.00
#
_symmetry.space_group_name_H-M   'P 1'
#
loop_
_entity.id
_entity.type
_entity.pdbx_description
1 polymer ?
#
loop_
_entity_poly.entity_id
_entity_poly.type
_entity_poly.pdbx_seq_one_letter_code
_entity_poly.pdbx_strand_id
1 'polypeptide(L)'
;MQHRTLAEFVAFLHQAEVVPRPDGEEWSAMIPRISVSGTIAAIDEETFWYFLEVLPPKFQHGSLFAFAEGAEALRIFWQTGDTYVCRQLTWDETQEFCRLARIPIPW
;
A
#
# COMPACT_ATOMS: atom_id res chain seq x y z
N MET A 1 -14.90 -8.83 7.83
CA MET A 1 -15.96 -8.93 6.79
C MET A 1 -15.32 -9.54 5.55
N GLN A 2 -15.96 -10.47 4.84
CA GLN A 2 -15.43 -10.97 3.57
C GLN A 2 -15.90 -10.05 2.44
N HIS A 3 -14.97 -9.52 1.64
CA HIS A 3 -15.29 -8.66 0.50
C HIS A 3 -15.54 -9.53 -0.73
N ARG A 4 -16.50 -9.14 -1.59
CA ARG A 4 -16.86 -9.93 -2.77
C ARG A 4 -15.96 -9.63 -3.95
N THR A 5 -15.44 -8.40 -4.04
CA THR A 5 -14.56 -7.97 -5.14
C THR A 5 -13.33 -7.22 -4.64
N LEU A 6 -12.27 -7.20 -5.46
CA LEU A 6 -11.08 -6.39 -5.19
C LEU A 6 -11.42 -4.91 -5.04
N ALA A 7 -12.34 -4.39 -5.87
CA ALA A 7 -12.76 -3.00 -5.82
C ALA A 7 -13.45 -2.65 -4.48
N GLU A 8 -14.33 -3.51 -3.97
CA GLU A 8 -14.95 -3.33 -2.65
C GLU A 8 -13.91 -3.35 -1.53
N PHE A 9 -12.91 -4.23 -1.63
CA PHE A 9 -11.86 -4.32 -0.62
C PHE A 9 -10.94 -3.09 -0.64
N VAL A 10 -10.50 -2.66 -1.83
CA VAL A 10 -9.72 -1.42 -1.99
C VAL A 10 -10.50 -0.20 -1.50
N ALA A 11 -11.79 -0.10 -1.80
CA ALA A 11 -12.63 0.98 -1.31
C ALA A 11 -12.73 0.98 0.22
N PHE A 12 -12.77 -0.19 0.87
CA PHE A 12 -12.67 -0.30 2.33
C PHE A 12 -11.30 0.13 2.85
N LEU A 13 -10.20 -0.26 2.18
CA LEU A 13 -8.85 0.14 2.58
C LEU A 13 -8.66 1.66 2.53
N HIS A 14 -9.35 2.36 1.62
CA HIS A 14 -9.31 3.82 1.51
C HIS A 14 -10.06 4.57 2.61
N GLN A 15 -10.83 3.89 3.47
CA GLN A 15 -11.61 4.53 4.55
C GLN A 15 -10.80 4.73 5.84
N ALA A 16 -9.56 4.27 5.91
CA ALA A 16 -8.71 4.45 7.08
C ALA A 16 -8.26 5.91 7.25
N GLU A 17 -7.82 6.24 8.47
CA GLU A 17 -7.29 7.56 8.78
C GLU A 17 -6.03 7.85 7.96
N VAL A 18 -5.98 9.06 7.37
CA VAL A 18 -4.79 9.54 6.64
C VAL A 18 -3.88 10.28 7.60
N VAL A 19 -2.70 9.72 7.83
CA VAL A 19 -1.61 10.31 8.60
C VAL A 19 -0.76 11.18 7.65
N PRO A 20 -0.63 12.49 7.91
CA PRO A 20 0.13 13.38 7.05
C PRO A 20 1.62 13.03 7.08
N ARG A 21 2.32 13.37 5.99
CA ARG A 21 3.77 13.31 5.94
C ARG A 21 4.34 14.47 6.79
N PRO A 22 5.27 14.21 7.73
CA PRO A 22 6.00 15.26 8.43
C PRO A 22 6.92 16.07 7.49
N ASP A 23 7.11 17.35 7.80
CA ASP A 23 8.04 18.21 7.05
C ASP A 23 9.49 17.73 7.24
N GLY A 24 10.24 17.65 6.14
CA GLY A 24 11.64 17.23 6.16
C GLY A 24 11.86 15.79 6.64
N GLU A 25 10.86 14.92 6.46
CA GLU A 25 10.96 13.52 6.89
C GLU A 25 12.08 12.78 6.13
N GLU A 26 13.04 12.25 6.88
CA GLU A 26 14.13 11.41 6.38
C GLU A 26 13.68 9.96 6.17
N TRP A 27 14.37 9.24 5.28
CA TRP A 27 14.05 7.85 4.92
C TRP A 27 13.91 6.91 6.14
N SER A 28 14.83 7.02 7.10
CA SER A 28 14.84 6.18 8.31
C SER A 28 13.64 6.42 9.24
N ALA A 29 13.03 7.61 9.19
CA ALA A 29 11.82 7.94 9.92
C ALA A 29 10.55 7.60 9.11
N MET A 30 10.61 7.75 7.78
CA MET A 30 9.51 7.41 6.88
C MET A 30 9.16 5.92 6.91
N ILE A 31 10.15 5.04 6.78
CA ILE A 31 9.92 3.58 6.74
C ILE A 31 9.07 3.06 7.91
N PRO A 32 9.38 3.34 9.19
CA PRO A 32 8.54 2.88 10.29
C PRO A 32 7.15 3.51 10.27
N ARG A 33 7.00 4.78 9.87
CA ARG A 33 5.69 5.44 9.77
C ARG A 33 4.79 4.77 8.73
N ILE A 34 5.30 4.49 7.54
CA ILE A 34 4.53 3.85 6.46
C ILE A 34 4.32 2.34 6.65
N SER A 35 4.93 1.76 7.70
CA SER A 35 4.82 0.34 8.06
C SER A 35 3.76 0.09 9.15
N VAL A 36 3.07 1.13 9.63
CA VAL A 36 1.97 0.97 10.59
C VAL A 36 0.72 0.49 9.85
N SER A 37 0.20 -0.69 10.22
CA SER A 37 -1.05 -1.20 9.67
C SER A 37 -2.26 -0.45 10.23
N GLY A 38 -3.33 -0.37 9.42
CA GLY A 38 -4.60 0.24 9.83
C GLY A 38 -4.72 1.75 9.60
N THR A 39 -3.63 2.40 9.18
CA THR A 39 -3.64 3.81 8.76
C THR A 39 -3.18 3.94 7.30
N ILE A 40 -3.51 5.08 6.69
CA ILE A 40 -3.04 5.49 5.38
C ILE A 40 -1.94 6.52 5.63
N ALA A 41 -0.74 6.30 5.12
CA ALA A 41 0.34 7.25 5.22
C ALA A 41 0.44 8.10 3.95
N ALA A 42 0.35 9.43 4.09
CA ALA A 42 0.70 10.34 3.02
C ALA A 42 2.21 10.27 2.73
N ILE A 43 2.55 10.29 1.45
CA ILE A 43 3.92 10.26 0.93
C ILE A 43 4.05 11.31 -0.19
N ASP A 44 5.26 11.60 -0.62
CA ASP A 44 5.46 12.40 -1.83
C ASP A 44 5.51 11.54 -3.09
N GLU A 45 5.52 12.25 -4.22
CA GLU A 45 5.66 11.67 -5.55
C GLU A 45 6.96 10.86 -5.68
N GLU A 46 8.08 11.39 -5.20
CA GLU A 46 9.39 10.72 -5.27
C GLU A 46 9.36 9.36 -4.57
N THR A 47 8.79 9.29 -3.37
CA THR A 47 8.62 8.03 -2.63
C THR A 47 7.73 7.05 -3.39
N PHE A 48 6.62 7.52 -3.97
CA PHE A 48 5.70 6.67 -4.72
C PHE A 48 6.42 6.00 -5.90
N TRP A 49 7.14 6.77 -6.71
CA TRP A 49 7.87 6.26 -7.86
C TRP A 49 9.04 5.37 -7.45
N TYR A 50 9.76 5.72 -6.38
CA TYR A 50 10.83 4.87 -5.85
C TYR A 50 10.32 3.44 -5.59
N PHE A 51 9.20 3.28 -4.88
CA PHE A 51 8.66 1.95 -4.57
C PHE A 51 8.12 1.22 -5.78
N LEU A 52 7.62 1.95 -6.79
CA LEU A 52 7.16 1.35 -8.03
C LEU A 52 8.32 0.84 -8.91
N GLU A 53 9.48 1.50 -8.85
CA GLU A 53 10.60 1.26 -9.76
C GLU A 53 11.73 0.42 -9.15
N VAL A 54 11.88 0.40 -7.82
CA VAL A 54 12.97 -0.34 -7.14
C VAL A 54 12.90 -1.84 -7.39
N LEU A 55 11.69 -2.42 -7.39
CA LEU A 55 11.42 -3.81 -7.72
C LEU A 55 10.05 -3.93 -8.39
N PRO A 56 9.84 -4.93 -9.27
CA PRO A 56 8.53 -5.16 -9.86
C PRO A 56 7.44 -5.35 -8.79
N PRO A 57 6.33 -4.59 -8.84
CA PRO A 57 5.26 -4.75 -7.88
C PRO A 57 4.60 -6.12 -8.02
N LYS A 58 4.07 -6.65 -6.91
CA LYS A 58 3.32 -7.91 -6.90
C LYS A 58 1.98 -7.78 -7.63
N PHE A 59 1.46 -6.56 -7.69
CA PHE A 59 0.22 -6.20 -8.40
C PHE A 59 0.32 -4.77 -8.89
N GLN A 60 -0.21 -4.50 -10.09
CA GLN A 60 -0.36 -3.14 -10.60
C GLN A 60 -1.61 -3.05 -11.47
N HIS A 61 -2.45 -2.05 -11.19
CA HIS A 61 -3.63 -1.74 -11.98
C HIS A 61 -3.96 -0.26 -11.90
N GLY A 62 -3.85 0.45 -13.03
CA GLY A 62 -4.08 1.89 -13.08
C GLY A 62 -3.13 2.65 -12.15
N SER A 63 -3.69 3.47 -11.27
CA SER A 63 -2.95 4.27 -10.28
C SER A 63 -2.64 3.54 -8.97
N LEU A 64 -2.93 2.24 -8.87
CA LEU A 64 -2.73 1.42 -7.67
C LEU A 64 -1.72 0.31 -7.93
N PHE A 65 -0.80 0.09 -6.98
CA PHE A 65 0.10 -1.06 -6.98
C PHE A 65 0.30 -1.64 -5.58
N ALA A 66 0.70 -2.91 -5.50
CA ALA A 66 1.04 -3.59 -4.25
C ALA A 66 2.48 -4.07 -4.27
N PHE A 67 3.22 -3.73 -3.23
CA PHE A 67 4.63 -4.04 -3.05
C PHE A 67 4.83 -4.95 -1.84
N ALA A 68 5.79 -5.87 -1.92
CA ALA A 68 6.32 -6.60 -0.78
C ALA A 68 7.74 -7.09 -1.10
N GLU A 69 8.60 -7.08 -0.09
CA GLU A 69 9.92 -7.70 -0.11
C GLU A 69 9.85 -9.06 0.59
N GLY A 70 10.23 -10.14 -0.11
CA GLY A 70 10.12 -11.50 0.42
C GLY A 70 8.71 -11.88 0.89
N ALA A 71 8.64 -12.45 2.10
CA ALA A 71 7.43 -12.95 2.75
C ALA A 71 6.68 -11.89 3.59
N GLU A 72 6.97 -10.61 3.40
CA GLU A 72 6.30 -9.53 4.14
C GLU A 72 4.85 -9.31 3.68
N ALA A 73 4.05 -8.71 4.57
CA ALA A 73 2.71 -8.26 4.23
C ALA A 73 2.76 -7.16 3.16
N LEU A 74 1.77 -7.14 2.26
CA LEU A 74 1.73 -6.17 1.17
C LEU A 74 1.61 -4.74 1.72
N ARG A 75 2.32 -3.81 1.08
CA ARG A 75 2.05 -2.38 1.16
C ARG A 75 1.40 -1.93 -0.13
N ILE A 76 0.24 -1.31 -0.01
CA ILE A 76 -0.53 -0.82 -1.16
C ILE A 76 -0.21 0.65 -1.33
N PHE A 77 0.04 1.07 -2.56
CA PHE A 77 0.30 2.45 -2.95
C PHE A 77 -0.76 2.87 -3.95
N TRP A 78 -1.25 4.11 -3.83
CA TRP A 78 -2.11 4.68 -4.86
C TRP A 78 -1.97 6.19 -4.95
N GLN A 79 -2.35 6.72 -6.12
CA GLN A 79 -2.40 8.16 -6.39
C GLN A 79 -3.80 8.60 -6.81
N THR A 80 -4.20 9.80 -6.35
CA THR A 80 -5.43 10.49 -6.76
C THR A 80 -5.12 11.96 -7.04
N GLY A 81 -5.05 12.34 -8.32
CA GLY A 81 -4.50 13.66 -8.70
C GLY A 81 -3.06 13.78 -8.20
N ASP A 82 -2.73 14.91 -7.57
CA ASP A 82 -1.41 15.18 -7.00
C ASP A 82 -1.22 14.60 -5.57
N THR A 83 -2.11 13.71 -5.13
CA THR A 83 -2.05 13.09 -3.80
C THR A 83 -1.53 11.67 -3.90
N TYR A 84 -0.43 11.39 -3.21
CA TYR A 84 0.22 10.09 -3.13
C TYR A 84 0.13 9.56 -1.70
N VAL A 85 -0.26 8.29 -1.57
CA VAL A 85 -0.45 7.65 -0.27
C VAL A 85 -0.09 6.17 -0.36
N CYS A 86 0.15 5.57 0.80
CA CYS A 86 0.29 4.14 0.93
C CYS A 86 -0.35 3.62 2.22
N ARG A 87 -0.56 2.31 2.29
CA ARG A 87 -1.06 1.62 3.47
C ARG A 87 -0.38 0.27 3.61
N GLN A 88 0.21 0.04 4.78
CA GLN A 88 0.65 -1.30 5.17
C GLN A 88 -0.57 -2.16 5.47
N LEU A 89 -0.68 -3.31 4.81
CA LEU A 89 -1.69 -4.30 5.14
C LEU A 89 -1.22 -5.15 6.31
N THR A 90 -2.19 -5.62 7.09
CA THR A 90 -2.02 -6.80 7.94
C THR A 90 -1.85 -8.05 7.09
N TRP A 91 -1.45 -9.16 7.71
CA TRP A 91 -1.34 -10.44 7.00
C TRP A 91 -2.69 -10.94 6.49
N ASP A 92 -3.74 -10.87 7.29
CA ASP A 92 -5.09 -11.28 6.89
C ASP A 92 -5.59 -10.44 5.70
N GLU A 93 -5.36 -9.12 5.72
CA GLU A 93 -5.67 -8.22 4.60
C GLU A 93 -4.83 -8.56 3.36
N THR A 94 -3.56 -8.96 3.53
CA THR A 94 -2.69 -9.40 2.43
C THR A 94 -3.25 -10.67 1.77
N GLN A 95 -3.64 -11.67 2.56
CA GLN A 95 -4.24 -12.89 2.04
C GLN A 95 -5.54 -12.62 1.28
N GLU A 96 -6.39 -11.74 1.82
CA GLU A 96 -7.63 -11.34 1.16
C GLU A 96 -7.37 -10.55 -0.13
N PHE A 97 -6.40 -9.63 -0.12
CA PHE A 97 -5.98 -8.90 -1.32
C PHE A 97 -5.52 -9.87 -2.42
N CYS A 98 -4.59 -10.77 -2.10
CA CYS A 98 -4.06 -11.75 -3.05
C CYS A 98 -5.16 -12.64 -3.63
N ARG A 99 -6.08 -13.12 -2.78
CA ARG A 99 -7.24 -13.92 -3.20
C ARG A 99 -8.12 -13.16 -4.20
N LEU A 100 -8.45 -11.91 -3.91
CA LEU A 100 -9.33 -11.07 -4.73
C LEU A 100 -8.64 -10.61 -6.04
N ALA A 101 -7.35 -10.29 -5.97
CA ALA A 101 -6.53 -9.89 -7.12
C ALA A 101 -6.07 -11.08 -7.98
N ARG A 102 -6.27 -12.32 -7.51
CA ARG A 102 -5.85 -13.57 -8.16
C ARG A 102 -4.34 -13.63 -8.42
N ILE A 103 -3.56 -13.18 -7.44
CA ILE A 103 -2.10 -13.22 -7.44
C ILE A 103 -1.59 -14.15 -6.31
N PRO A 104 -0.37 -14.68 -6.42
CA PRO A 104 0.24 -15.43 -5.33
C PRO A 104 0.42 -14.59 -4.05
N ILE A 105 0.42 -15.25 -2.89
CA ILE A 105 0.84 -14.65 -1.63
C ILE A 105 2.38 -14.47 -1.65
N PRO A 106 2.93 -13.38 -1.09
CA PRO A 106 4.39 -13.20 -0.95
C PRO A 106 5.06 -14.36 -0.19
N TRP A 107 6.29 -14.69 -0.58
CA TRP A 107 7.09 -15.80 -0.04
C TRP A 107 8.57 -15.44 0.03
#